data_AF-A0A9E0SBD9-F1
#
_entry.id   AF-A0A9E0SBD9-F1
#
_cell.length_a   1.000
_cell.length_b   1.000
_cell.length_c   1.000
_cell.angle_alpha   90.00
_cell.angle_beta   90.00
_cell.angle_gamma   90.00
#
_symmetry.space_group_name_H-M   'P 1'
#
loop_
_entity.id
_entity.type
_entity.pdbx_description
1 polymer ?
#
loop_
_entity_poly.entity_id
_entity_poly.type
_entity_poly.pdbx_seq_one_letter_code
_entity_poly.pdbx_strand_id
1 'polypeptide(L)'
;MRKTVLTFILAILSLGATAQMGTDKKAAKYIDELKQRPLLVFNYGDYDGFEETIKKAIEEVWTLSPSVKYISTDEWKALSKDKDEAKKYAYLHYTLTPLQSNAPASSILIGLLENKMSVHYKAIPDIRDDNYNSVADFMVALKNLQVDLEMGDNYKNLVRDQTKYYSQFLKDSLAHKTLLIDKNNVSKKLFKEMDKLYQYPYQFVDKSVIDDAIIDKQSDILFLREIFIAQRPRTKTREFAGVETTRTSSNGYALFYLYKASDLEIVGSTGFSNGELDPRGIQMLLTLMNY
;
A
#
# COMPACT_ATOMS: atom_id res chain seq x y z
N MET A 1 25.58 -4.03 -23.10
CA MET A 1 25.01 -2.66 -23.23
C MET A 1 23.53 -2.63 -23.61
N ARG A 2 23.06 -3.26 -24.70
CA ARG A 2 21.62 -3.17 -25.11
C ARG A 2 20.61 -3.68 -24.07
N LYS A 3 20.92 -4.74 -23.30
CA LYS A 3 20.04 -5.26 -22.24
C LYS A 3 19.96 -4.31 -21.03
N THR A 4 21.07 -3.72 -20.63
CA THR A 4 21.17 -2.78 -19.49
C THR A 4 20.39 -1.49 -19.74
N VAL A 5 20.41 -0.98 -20.98
CA VAL A 5 19.65 0.22 -21.39
C VAL A 5 18.14 -0.04 -21.40
N LEU A 6 17.70 -1.25 -21.78
CA LEU A 6 16.28 -1.60 -21.79
C LEU A 6 15.72 -1.76 -20.37
N THR A 7 16.48 -2.38 -19.45
CA THR A 7 16.12 -2.49 -18.03
C THR A 7 16.06 -1.11 -17.36
N PHE A 8 16.98 -0.20 -17.71
CA PHE A 8 16.99 1.19 -17.23
C PHE A 8 15.74 1.97 -17.68
N ILE A 9 15.31 1.80 -18.93
CA ILE A 9 14.08 2.43 -19.44
C ILE A 9 12.83 1.86 -18.74
N LEU A 10 12.79 0.56 -18.44
CA LEU A 10 11.69 -0.06 -17.69
C LEU A 10 11.62 0.42 -16.23
N ALA A 11 12.75 0.58 -15.55
CA ALA A 11 12.80 1.12 -14.20
C ALA A 11 12.29 2.58 -14.16
N ILE A 12 12.71 3.42 -15.10
CA ILE A 12 12.25 4.81 -15.21
C ILE A 12 10.77 4.88 -15.61
N LEU A 13 10.28 3.99 -16.48
CA LEU A 13 8.86 3.93 -16.84
C LEU A 13 7.97 3.44 -15.69
N SER A 14 8.48 2.57 -14.81
CA SER A 14 7.76 2.20 -13.58
C SER A 14 7.61 3.41 -12.63
N LEU A 15 8.61 4.29 -12.58
CA LEU A 15 8.57 5.58 -11.88
C LEU A 15 7.80 6.68 -12.64
N GLY A 16 7.45 6.46 -13.92
CA GLY A 16 6.63 7.36 -14.74
C GLY A 16 5.14 7.01 -14.70
N ALA A 17 4.82 5.71 -14.56
CA ALA A 17 3.45 5.23 -14.31
C ALA A 17 2.88 5.78 -12.99
N THR A 18 3.76 6.23 -12.09
CA THR A 18 3.41 6.88 -10.84
C THR A 18 3.19 8.40 -10.97
N ALA A 19 3.41 9.03 -12.13
CA ALA A 19 3.03 10.43 -12.35
C ALA A 19 1.50 10.64 -12.32
N GLN A 20 0.72 9.57 -12.53
CA GLN A 20 -0.72 9.54 -12.24
C GLN A 20 -1.04 9.39 -10.74
N MET A 21 -0.02 9.23 -9.88
CA MET A 21 -0.11 9.22 -8.41
C MET A 21 0.27 10.56 -7.76
N GLY A 22 0.57 11.61 -8.53
CA GLY A 22 0.62 12.97 -7.97
C GLY A 22 -0.79 13.44 -7.61
N THR A 23 -0.99 14.04 -6.44
CA THR A 23 -2.24 14.76 -6.15
C THR A 23 -2.32 16.01 -7.01
N ASP A 24 -3.47 16.28 -7.61
CA ASP A 24 -3.72 17.62 -8.16
C ASP A 24 -3.63 18.66 -7.01
N LYS A 25 -3.46 19.95 -7.34
CA LYS A 25 -3.34 21.00 -6.31
C LYS A 25 -4.54 21.03 -5.33
N LYS A 26 -5.71 20.55 -5.75
CA LYS A 26 -6.90 20.48 -4.90
C LYS A 26 -6.79 19.33 -3.89
N ALA A 27 -6.27 18.19 -4.31
CA ALA A 27 -6.01 17.04 -3.45
C ALA A 27 -4.87 17.30 -2.45
N ALA A 28 -3.86 18.12 -2.80
CA ALA A 28 -2.86 18.58 -1.83
C ALA A 28 -3.50 19.37 -0.67
N LYS A 29 -4.43 20.29 -0.98
CA LYS A 29 -5.19 21.01 0.06
C LYS A 29 -6.00 20.07 0.94
N TYR A 30 -6.66 19.06 0.35
CA TYR A 30 -7.41 18.08 1.14
C TYR A 30 -6.51 17.24 2.05
N ILE A 31 -5.27 16.94 1.63
CA ILE A 31 -4.28 16.26 2.47
C ILE A 31 -3.93 17.11 3.69
N ASP A 32 -3.70 18.42 3.52
CA ASP A 32 -3.39 19.31 4.63
C ASP A 32 -4.56 19.39 5.61
N GLU A 33 -5.80 19.44 5.11
CA GLU A 33 -6.99 19.39 5.94
C GLU A 33 -7.13 18.03 6.66
N LEU A 34 -6.85 16.91 6.00
CA LEU A 34 -6.88 15.57 6.61
C LEU A 34 -5.94 15.46 7.81
N LYS A 35 -4.73 16.01 7.70
CA LYS A 35 -3.71 16.01 8.76
C LYS A 35 -4.12 16.79 10.01
N GLN A 36 -5.06 17.73 9.88
CA GLN A 36 -5.50 18.60 10.97
C GLN A 36 -6.74 18.07 11.71
N ARG A 37 -7.44 17.08 11.15
CA ARG A 37 -8.73 16.63 11.66
C ARG A 37 -8.63 15.28 12.37
N PRO A 38 -9.37 15.08 13.47
CA PRO A 38 -9.54 13.75 14.05
C PRO A 38 -10.04 12.75 12.99
N LEU A 39 -9.50 11.54 13.02
CA LEU A 39 -9.87 10.46 12.13
C LEU A 39 -10.98 9.62 12.74
N LEU A 40 -12.12 9.53 12.04
CA LEU A 40 -13.19 8.59 12.37
C LEU A 40 -12.94 7.27 11.64
N VAL A 41 -12.90 6.16 12.37
CA VAL A 41 -12.73 4.82 11.82
C VAL A 41 -14.03 4.05 12.02
N PHE A 42 -14.56 3.48 10.95
CA PHE A 42 -15.80 2.70 10.99
C PHE A 42 -15.77 1.56 9.98
N ASN A 43 -16.61 0.55 10.21
CA ASN A 43 -16.75 -0.61 9.34
C ASN A 43 -18.05 -0.56 8.55
N TYR A 44 -17.97 -0.37 7.24
CA TYR A 44 -19.17 -0.31 6.39
C TYR A 44 -19.71 -1.70 5.98
N GLY A 45 -19.03 -2.80 6.35
CA GLY A 45 -19.45 -4.16 5.97
C GLY A 45 -19.33 -5.20 7.09
N ASP A 46 -19.78 -6.42 6.81
CA ASP A 46 -19.79 -7.56 7.73
C ASP A 46 -18.40 -8.25 7.83
N TYR A 47 -17.33 -7.46 7.91
CA TYR A 47 -16.03 -8.01 8.23
C TYR A 47 -15.96 -8.21 9.75
N ASP A 48 -16.25 -9.43 10.18
CA ASP A 48 -16.13 -9.85 11.58
C ASP A 48 -14.68 -9.69 12.05
N GLY A 49 -14.48 -9.06 13.23
CA GLY A 49 -13.14 -8.80 13.77
C GLY A 49 -12.38 -7.65 13.10
N PHE A 50 -12.99 -6.90 12.19
CA PHE A 50 -12.36 -5.74 11.53
C PHE A 50 -11.92 -4.74 12.57
N GLU A 51 -12.81 -4.40 13.50
CA GLU A 51 -12.59 -3.35 14.49
C GLU A 51 -11.33 -3.64 15.32
N GLU A 52 -11.15 -4.86 15.80
CA GLU A 52 -9.94 -5.24 16.54
C GLU A 52 -8.69 -5.22 15.67
N THR A 53 -8.78 -5.73 14.44
CA THR A 53 -7.64 -5.84 13.53
C THR A 53 -7.16 -4.47 13.06
N ILE A 54 -8.07 -3.62 12.56
CA ILE A 54 -7.75 -2.28 12.11
C ILE A 54 -7.29 -1.40 13.27
N LYS A 55 -7.89 -1.56 14.46
CA LYS A 55 -7.50 -0.78 15.64
C LYS A 55 -6.06 -1.04 16.02
N LYS A 56 -5.67 -2.32 16.14
CA LYS A 56 -4.27 -2.72 16.37
C LYS A 56 -3.34 -2.13 15.32
N ALA A 57 -3.70 -2.27 14.03
CA ALA A 57 -2.87 -1.75 12.96
C ALA A 57 -2.72 -0.21 13.01
N ILE A 58 -3.80 0.53 13.25
CA ILE A 58 -3.78 1.99 13.38
C ILE A 58 -2.92 2.42 14.57
N GLU A 59 -3.09 1.79 15.73
CA GLU A 59 -2.33 2.09 16.94
C GLU A 59 -0.82 1.88 16.74
N GLU A 60 -0.44 0.92 15.90
CA GLU A 60 0.97 0.61 15.62
C GLU A 60 1.63 1.52 14.58
N VAL A 61 0.91 1.94 13.53
CA VAL A 61 1.57 2.60 12.37
C VAL A 61 0.99 3.94 11.95
N TRP A 62 -0.21 4.30 12.37
CA TRP A 62 -0.87 5.52 11.89
C TRP A 62 -0.50 6.74 12.74
N THR A 63 0.15 7.71 12.13
CA THR A 63 0.59 8.94 12.82
C THR A 63 0.11 10.22 12.15
N LEU A 64 -0.66 10.11 11.06
CA LEU A 64 -1.03 11.26 10.23
C LEU A 64 -2.07 12.18 10.87
N SER A 65 -2.93 11.64 11.74
CA SER A 65 -4.06 12.36 12.32
C SER A 65 -3.83 12.68 13.81
N PRO A 66 -4.31 13.82 14.33
CA PRO A 66 -4.08 14.25 15.71
C PRO A 66 -4.72 13.33 16.76
N SER A 67 -5.81 12.65 16.39
CA SER A 67 -6.50 11.67 17.22
C SER A 67 -7.34 10.74 16.36
N VAL A 68 -7.59 9.53 16.85
CA VAL A 68 -8.44 8.54 16.20
C VAL A 68 -9.65 8.22 17.07
N LYS A 69 -10.84 8.13 16.48
CA LYS A 69 -12.07 7.69 17.14
C LYS A 69 -12.68 6.54 16.34
N TYR A 70 -13.00 5.44 17.02
CA TYR A 70 -13.73 4.33 16.44
C TYR A 70 -15.23 4.58 16.68
N ILE A 71 -16.02 4.55 15.62
CA ILE A 71 -17.46 4.82 15.67
C ILE A 71 -18.24 3.76 14.91
N SER A 72 -19.50 3.59 15.27
CA SER A 72 -20.43 2.75 14.52
C SER A 72 -20.81 3.38 13.17
N THR A 73 -21.29 2.55 12.26
CA THR A 73 -21.82 2.99 10.96
C THR A 73 -23.01 3.93 11.11
N ASP A 74 -23.83 3.77 12.14
CA ASP A 74 -24.99 4.65 12.37
C ASP A 74 -24.58 6.01 12.94
N GLU A 75 -23.57 6.07 13.81
CA GLU A 75 -22.96 7.34 14.23
C GLU A 75 -22.34 8.08 13.05
N TRP A 76 -21.64 7.37 12.17
CA TRP A 76 -21.10 7.95 10.94
C TRP A 76 -22.22 8.51 10.04
N LYS A 77 -23.33 7.77 9.84
CA LYS A 77 -24.50 8.22 9.07
C LYS A 77 -25.16 9.46 9.68
N ALA A 78 -25.15 9.59 11.01
CA ALA A 78 -25.68 10.75 11.69
C ALA A 78 -24.77 11.97 11.48
N LEU A 79 -23.46 11.83 11.72
CA LEU A 79 -22.46 12.89 11.57
C LEU A 79 -22.35 13.38 10.12
N SER A 80 -22.40 12.48 9.14
CA SER A 80 -22.30 12.84 7.71
C SER A 80 -23.48 13.67 7.18
N LYS A 81 -24.64 13.62 7.85
CA LYS A 81 -25.82 14.42 7.50
C LYS A 81 -25.77 15.84 8.06
N ASP A 82 -25.05 16.05 9.16
CA ASP A 82 -24.82 17.37 9.74
C ASP A 82 -23.62 18.03 9.05
N LYS A 83 -23.90 19.10 8.29
CA LYS A 83 -22.86 19.78 7.49
C LYS A 83 -21.78 20.45 8.32
N ASP A 84 -22.08 20.86 9.54
CA ASP A 84 -21.12 21.59 10.38
C ASP A 84 -20.32 20.64 11.25
N GLU A 85 -20.91 19.53 11.70
CA GLU A 85 -20.14 18.43 12.30
C GLU A 85 -19.23 17.73 11.29
N ALA A 86 -19.72 17.45 10.07
CA ALA A 86 -18.94 16.74 9.06
C ALA A 86 -17.60 17.41 8.75
N LYS A 87 -17.56 18.76 8.70
CA LYS A 87 -16.33 19.53 8.44
C LYS A 87 -15.26 19.38 9.53
N LYS A 88 -15.57 18.82 10.69
CA LYS A 88 -14.61 18.66 11.79
C LYS A 88 -13.77 17.40 11.67
N TYR A 89 -14.19 16.45 10.82
CA TYR A 89 -13.66 15.10 10.84
C TYR A 89 -13.08 14.67 9.49
N ALA A 90 -12.01 13.90 9.57
CA ALA A 90 -11.61 12.98 8.52
C ALA A 90 -12.26 11.61 8.78
N TYR A 91 -12.30 10.75 7.78
CA TYR A 91 -12.73 9.38 7.93
C TYR A 91 -11.77 8.39 7.29
N LEU A 92 -11.73 7.19 7.85
CA LEU A 92 -11.14 6.00 7.26
C LEU A 92 -12.11 4.83 7.38
N HIS A 93 -12.32 4.11 6.29
CA HIS A 93 -13.08 2.86 6.34
C HIS A 93 -12.49 1.84 5.38
N TYR A 94 -12.85 0.59 5.61
CA TYR A 94 -12.51 -0.51 4.73
C TYR A 94 -13.73 -0.92 3.91
N THR A 95 -13.50 -1.39 2.69
CA THR A 95 -14.54 -1.96 1.83
C THR A 95 -14.09 -3.32 1.34
N LEU A 96 -14.95 -4.33 1.49
CA LEU A 96 -14.77 -5.63 0.88
C LEU A 96 -15.20 -5.64 -0.59
N THR A 97 -16.21 -4.85 -0.92
CA THR A 97 -16.74 -4.77 -2.28
C THR A 97 -16.12 -3.59 -3.04
N PRO A 98 -15.99 -3.70 -4.37
CA PRO A 98 -15.50 -2.59 -5.17
C PRO A 98 -16.48 -1.41 -5.11
N LEU A 99 -15.96 -0.20 -4.91
CA LEU A 99 -16.74 1.03 -5.00
C LEU A 99 -16.65 1.56 -6.44
N GLN A 100 -17.81 1.64 -7.11
CA GLN A 100 -17.90 2.02 -8.52
C GLN A 100 -17.10 3.30 -8.82
N SER A 101 -16.15 3.20 -9.75
CA SER A 101 -15.25 4.29 -10.19
C SER A 101 -14.36 4.91 -9.09
N ASN A 102 -14.27 4.30 -7.91
CA ASN A 102 -13.57 4.88 -6.76
C ASN A 102 -12.43 3.98 -6.28
N ALA A 103 -12.72 2.79 -5.75
CA ALA A 103 -11.72 1.88 -5.21
C ALA A 103 -12.06 0.42 -5.57
N PRO A 104 -11.06 -0.44 -5.78
CA PRO A 104 -11.28 -1.87 -5.93
C PRO A 104 -11.77 -2.49 -4.61
N ALA A 105 -12.17 -3.76 -4.67
CA ALA A 105 -12.43 -4.58 -3.49
C ALA A 105 -11.23 -4.56 -2.53
N SER A 106 -11.50 -4.91 -1.27
CA SER A 106 -10.49 -5.01 -0.21
C SER A 106 -9.62 -3.77 -0.08
N SER A 107 -10.22 -2.58 -0.02
CA SER A 107 -9.48 -1.31 0.06
C SER A 107 -9.72 -0.56 1.35
N ILE A 108 -8.67 0.08 1.87
CA ILE A 108 -8.78 1.14 2.88
C ILE A 108 -8.96 2.46 2.15
N LEU A 109 -9.97 3.24 2.52
CA LEU A 109 -10.26 4.54 1.96
C LEU A 109 -10.13 5.61 3.04
N ILE A 110 -9.63 6.78 2.65
CA ILE A 110 -9.53 7.95 3.53
C ILE A 110 -10.12 9.18 2.86
N GLY A 111 -10.85 10.01 3.61
CA GLY A 111 -11.45 11.22 3.09
C GLY A 111 -11.86 12.23 4.16
N LEU A 112 -12.38 13.36 3.72
CA LEU A 112 -12.99 14.36 4.60
C LEU A 112 -14.49 14.06 4.68
N LEU A 113 -15.07 14.06 5.88
CA LEU A 113 -16.42 13.54 6.09
C LEU A 113 -17.51 14.35 5.34
N GLU A 114 -17.31 15.65 5.15
CA GLU A 114 -18.21 16.51 4.38
C GLU A 114 -18.12 16.28 2.85
N ASN A 115 -17.08 15.57 2.40
CA ASN A 115 -16.85 15.31 0.99
C ASN A 115 -17.48 13.97 0.59
N LYS A 116 -18.18 13.98 -0.55
CA LYS A 116 -18.76 12.76 -1.16
C LYS A 116 -17.73 11.88 -1.89
N MET A 117 -16.44 12.07 -1.63
CA MET A 117 -15.34 11.37 -2.28
C MET A 117 -14.23 11.13 -1.26
N SER A 118 -13.74 9.89 -1.24
CA SER A 118 -12.47 9.58 -0.60
C SER A 118 -11.36 10.34 -1.31
N VAL A 119 -10.47 10.94 -0.54
CA VAL A 119 -9.30 11.66 -1.04
C VAL A 119 -8.29 10.66 -1.61
N HIS A 120 -8.16 9.49 -0.98
CA HIS A 120 -7.23 8.45 -1.42
C HIS A 120 -7.70 7.06 -0.95
N TYR A 121 -7.10 6.01 -1.52
CA TYR A 121 -7.30 4.64 -1.08
C TYR A 121 -6.02 3.81 -1.22
N LYS A 122 -5.96 2.70 -0.49
CA LYS A 122 -4.98 1.63 -0.70
C LYS A 122 -5.69 0.29 -0.75
N ALA A 123 -5.53 -0.43 -1.86
CA ALA A 123 -5.98 -1.79 -1.97
C ALA A 123 -5.06 -2.69 -1.15
N ILE A 124 -5.66 -3.55 -0.36
CA ILE A 124 -5.01 -4.67 0.31
C ILE A 124 -5.18 -5.86 -0.64
N PRO A 125 -4.09 -6.49 -1.11
CA PRO A 125 -4.21 -7.67 -1.96
C PRO A 125 -5.10 -8.70 -1.27
N ASP A 126 -6.21 -9.04 -1.93
CA ASP A 126 -7.11 -10.06 -1.46
C ASP A 126 -6.37 -11.40 -1.50
N ILE A 127 -6.12 -11.97 -0.32
CA ILE A 127 -5.54 -13.30 -0.23
C ILE A 127 -6.65 -14.23 -0.67
N ARG A 128 -6.56 -14.69 -1.91
CA ARG A 128 -7.45 -15.69 -2.48
C ARG A 128 -7.49 -16.86 -1.49
N ASP A 129 -8.68 -17.21 -1.03
CA ASP A 129 -9.02 -18.24 -0.02
C ASP A 129 -9.17 -17.71 1.41
N ASP A 130 -10.43 -17.56 1.85
CA ASP A 130 -11.05 -17.55 3.20
C ASP A 130 -10.33 -16.89 4.40
N ASN A 131 -9.15 -16.32 4.19
CA ASN A 131 -8.32 -15.69 5.18
C ASN A 131 -8.50 -14.18 5.08
N TYR A 132 -9.36 -13.69 5.96
CA TYR A 132 -9.42 -12.29 6.34
C TYR A 132 -8.02 -11.66 6.47
N ASN A 133 -7.88 -10.42 5.99
CA ASN A 133 -6.64 -9.64 6.09
C ASN A 133 -6.12 -9.57 7.54
N SER A 134 -4.86 -9.94 7.73
CA SER A 134 -4.18 -9.90 9.02
C SER A 134 -3.90 -8.46 9.47
N VAL A 135 -3.53 -8.29 10.75
CA VAL A 135 -3.05 -7.01 11.30
C VAL A 135 -1.89 -6.47 10.45
N ALA A 136 -0.93 -7.32 10.06
CA ALA A 136 0.21 -6.95 9.24
C ALA A 136 -0.19 -6.40 7.86
N ASP A 137 -1.24 -6.96 7.25
CA ASP A 137 -1.75 -6.49 5.95
C ASP A 137 -2.29 -5.07 6.06
N PHE A 138 -3.05 -4.79 7.13
CA PHE A 138 -3.54 -3.46 7.44
C PHE A 138 -2.40 -2.49 7.77
N MET A 139 -1.40 -2.91 8.55
CA MET A 139 -0.23 -2.07 8.86
C MET A 139 0.51 -1.64 7.59
N VAL A 140 0.78 -2.57 6.66
CA VAL A 140 1.44 -2.25 5.39
C VAL A 140 0.58 -1.32 4.54
N ALA A 141 -0.73 -1.57 4.45
CA ALA A 141 -1.64 -0.72 3.68
C ALA A 141 -1.76 0.69 4.26
N LEU A 142 -1.90 0.84 5.58
CA LEU A 142 -1.95 2.10 6.29
C LEU A 142 -0.64 2.89 6.15
N LYS A 143 0.51 2.21 6.30
CA LYS A 143 1.82 2.85 6.13
C LYS A 143 2.01 3.38 4.71
N ASN A 144 1.67 2.57 3.71
CA ASN A 144 1.73 3.00 2.32
C ASN A 144 0.76 4.15 2.03
N LEU A 145 -0.45 4.11 2.59
CA LEU A 145 -1.44 5.18 2.47
C LEU A 145 -0.90 6.48 3.07
N GLN A 146 -0.31 6.42 4.27
CA GLN A 146 0.30 7.57 4.94
C GLN A 146 1.44 8.15 4.09
N VAL A 147 2.36 7.32 3.61
CA VAL A 147 3.46 7.75 2.74
C VAL A 147 2.93 8.42 1.47
N ASP A 148 1.90 7.85 0.83
CA ASP A 148 1.27 8.44 -0.36
C ASP A 148 0.65 9.82 -0.08
N LEU A 149 0.08 10.03 1.12
CA LEU A 149 -0.49 11.32 1.54
C LEU A 149 0.61 12.32 1.93
N GLU A 150 1.66 11.88 2.61
CA GLU A 150 2.80 12.73 2.99
C GLU A 150 3.57 13.25 1.76
N MET A 151 3.66 12.44 0.70
CA MET A 151 4.30 12.84 -0.56
C MET A 151 3.63 14.04 -1.24
N GLY A 152 2.29 14.14 -1.14
CA GLY A 152 1.51 15.25 -1.72
C GLY A 152 1.87 15.57 -3.18
N ASP A 153 2.19 16.84 -3.46
CA ASP A 153 2.63 17.34 -4.76
C ASP A 153 4.16 17.28 -4.97
N ASN A 154 4.94 16.93 -3.94
CA ASN A 154 6.40 16.85 -3.97
C ASN A 154 6.95 15.51 -4.49
N TYR A 155 6.09 14.69 -5.12
CA TYR A 155 6.37 13.34 -5.57
C TYR A 155 7.70 13.20 -6.33
N LYS A 156 7.98 14.08 -7.30
CA LYS A 156 9.17 13.98 -8.15
C LYS A 156 10.49 14.10 -7.38
N ASN A 157 10.57 15.04 -6.44
CA ASN A 157 11.79 15.23 -5.66
C ASN A 157 11.98 14.07 -4.69
N LEU A 158 10.90 13.65 -4.05
CA LEU A 158 10.93 12.60 -3.04
C LEU A 158 11.29 11.24 -3.64
N VAL A 159 10.79 10.90 -4.83
CA VAL A 159 11.21 9.67 -5.55
C VAL A 159 12.70 9.67 -5.89
N ARG A 160 13.24 10.82 -6.33
CA ARG A 160 14.65 10.94 -6.67
C ARG A 160 15.53 10.72 -5.44
N ASP A 161 15.15 11.31 -4.32
CA ASP A 161 15.93 11.24 -3.09
C ASP A 161 15.79 9.84 -2.45
N GLN A 162 14.60 9.23 -2.52
CA GLN A 162 14.37 7.83 -2.14
C GLN A 162 15.21 6.85 -2.94
N THR A 163 15.36 7.04 -4.25
CA THR A 163 16.15 6.12 -5.09
C THR A 163 17.62 6.06 -4.63
N LYS A 164 18.20 7.21 -4.28
CA LYS A 164 19.56 7.27 -3.74
C LYS A 164 19.66 6.59 -2.39
N TYR A 165 18.70 6.86 -1.50
CA TYR A 165 18.64 6.23 -0.19
C TYR A 165 18.51 4.71 -0.30
N TYR A 166 17.61 4.19 -1.13
CA TYR A 166 17.43 2.75 -1.36
C TYR A 166 18.69 2.10 -1.88
N SER A 167 19.34 2.72 -2.87
CA SER A 167 20.60 2.19 -3.40
C SER A 167 21.66 2.03 -2.30
N GLN A 168 21.83 3.07 -1.48
CA GLN A 168 22.78 3.06 -0.38
C GLN A 168 22.41 2.00 0.68
N PHE A 169 21.14 1.96 1.10
CA PHE A 169 20.65 0.97 2.05
C PHE A 169 20.91 -0.46 1.57
N LEU A 170 20.61 -0.76 0.30
CA LEU A 170 20.80 -2.10 -0.26
C LEU A 170 22.29 -2.49 -0.32
N LYS A 171 23.19 -1.55 -0.65
CA LYS A 171 24.65 -1.79 -0.62
C LYS A 171 25.14 -2.12 0.78
N ASP A 172 24.68 -1.36 1.77
CA ASP A 172 25.24 -1.42 3.12
C ASP A 172 24.62 -2.52 3.99
N SER A 173 23.36 -2.87 3.75
CA SER A 173 22.58 -3.67 4.70
C SER A 173 22.28 -5.10 4.26
N LEU A 174 22.20 -5.41 2.96
CA LEU A 174 21.69 -6.71 2.51
C LEU A 174 22.48 -7.92 3.05
N ALA A 175 23.80 -7.79 3.21
CA ALA A 175 24.64 -8.86 3.76
C ALA A 175 24.31 -9.23 5.22
N HIS A 176 23.60 -8.35 5.92
CA HIS A 176 23.24 -8.49 7.34
C HIS A 176 21.74 -8.62 7.57
N LYS A 177 20.96 -8.80 6.51
CA LYS A 177 19.50 -8.99 6.57
C LYS A 177 19.11 -10.33 5.97
N THR A 178 18.00 -10.88 6.45
CA THR A 178 17.34 -12.04 5.81
C THR A 178 16.14 -11.56 5.01
N LEU A 179 16.12 -11.89 3.72
CA LEU A 179 14.98 -11.63 2.84
C LEU A 179 13.95 -12.76 2.95
N LEU A 180 12.78 -12.47 3.52
CA LEU A 180 11.63 -13.36 3.51
C LEU A 180 10.78 -13.15 2.25
N ILE A 181 10.41 -14.25 1.62
CA ILE A 181 9.59 -14.24 0.40
C ILE A 181 8.44 -15.24 0.59
N ASP A 182 7.21 -14.78 0.41
CA ASP A 182 6.03 -15.64 0.46
C ASP A 182 6.11 -16.69 -0.65
N LYS A 183 6.22 -17.96 -0.26
CA LYS A 183 6.38 -19.09 -1.18
C LYS A 183 5.20 -19.26 -2.14
N ASN A 184 4.02 -18.75 -1.78
CA ASN A 184 2.81 -18.84 -2.61
C ASN A 184 2.73 -17.74 -3.68
N ASN A 185 3.54 -16.69 -3.55
CA ASN A 185 3.57 -15.54 -4.46
C ASN A 185 4.83 -15.54 -5.35
N VAL A 186 5.43 -16.72 -5.57
CA VAL A 186 6.70 -16.89 -6.29
C VAL A 186 6.53 -17.87 -7.45
N SER A 187 7.05 -17.49 -8.62
CA SER A 187 7.10 -18.38 -9.78
C SER A 187 7.98 -19.60 -9.53
N LYS A 188 7.57 -20.76 -10.09
CA LYS A 188 8.38 -22.00 -10.06
C LYS A 188 9.81 -21.81 -10.58
N LYS A 189 10.00 -20.85 -11.50
CA LYS A 189 11.31 -20.53 -12.07
C LYS A 189 12.19 -19.82 -11.04
N LEU A 190 11.67 -18.80 -10.36
CA LEU A 190 12.41 -18.10 -9.31
C LEU A 190 12.80 -19.06 -8.18
N PHE A 191 11.89 -19.93 -7.75
CA PHE A 191 12.18 -20.93 -6.73
C PHE A 191 13.42 -21.78 -7.04
N LYS A 192 13.67 -22.10 -8.32
CA LYS A 192 14.83 -22.89 -8.77
C LYS A 192 16.09 -22.07 -9.05
N GLU A 193 15.94 -20.77 -9.29
CA GLU A 193 17.03 -19.90 -9.74
C GLU A 193 17.53 -18.95 -8.64
N MET A 194 16.84 -18.85 -7.51
CA MET A 194 17.13 -17.86 -6.46
C MET A 194 18.59 -17.90 -5.98
N ASP A 195 19.15 -19.07 -5.69
CA ASP A 195 20.56 -19.22 -5.27
C ASP A 195 21.58 -18.67 -6.28
N LYS A 196 21.22 -18.63 -7.57
CA LYS A 196 22.07 -18.08 -8.63
C LYS A 196 21.92 -16.57 -8.77
N LEU A 197 20.77 -16.04 -8.35
CA LEU A 197 20.39 -14.64 -8.55
C LEU A 197 20.72 -13.78 -7.34
N TYR A 198 20.60 -14.33 -6.13
CA TYR A 198 20.66 -13.59 -4.89
C TYR A 198 21.63 -14.25 -3.91
N GLN A 199 22.71 -13.54 -3.58
CA GLN A 199 23.84 -14.08 -2.80
C GLN A 199 23.72 -13.88 -1.29
N TYR A 200 22.71 -13.14 -0.82
CA TYR A 200 22.51 -12.79 0.59
C TYR A 200 21.51 -13.75 1.26
N PRO A 201 21.41 -13.79 2.60
CA PRO A 201 20.47 -14.66 3.29
C PRO A 201 19.03 -14.42 2.83
N TYR A 202 18.32 -15.51 2.49
CA TYR A 202 16.91 -15.45 2.10
C TYR A 202 16.19 -16.74 2.50
N GLN A 203 14.86 -16.66 2.63
CA GLN A 203 14.01 -17.82 2.89
C GLN A 203 12.68 -17.70 2.13
N PHE A 204 12.23 -18.80 1.53
CA PHE A 204 10.85 -18.95 1.09
C PHE A 204 10.02 -19.44 2.27
N VAL A 205 9.05 -18.65 2.71
CA VAL A 205 8.27 -18.90 3.92
C VAL A 205 6.76 -18.81 3.64
N ASP A 206 5.96 -19.29 4.59
CA ASP A 206 4.54 -18.98 4.60
C ASP A 206 4.30 -17.52 4.99
N LYS A 207 3.18 -16.95 4.52
CA LYS A 207 2.79 -15.58 4.82
C LYS A 207 2.79 -15.27 6.32
N SER A 208 2.33 -16.20 7.16
CA SER A 208 2.27 -15.99 8.61
C SER A 208 3.63 -15.65 9.22
N VAL A 209 4.73 -16.21 8.71
CA VAL A 209 6.09 -15.89 9.18
C VAL A 209 6.47 -14.45 8.86
N ILE A 210 6.01 -13.92 7.72
CA ILE A 210 6.21 -12.52 7.35
C ILE A 210 5.35 -11.62 8.25
N ASP A 211 4.09 -12.01 8.48
CA ASP A 211 3.18 -11.27 9.35
C ASP A 211 3.74 -11.17 10.79
N ASP A 212 4.25 -12.28 11.33
CA ASP A 212 4.89 -12.32 12.65
C ASP A 212 6.12 -11.40 12.68
N ALA A 213 6.98 -11.44 11.66
CA ALA A 213 8.15 -10.57 11.59
C ALA A 213 7.78 -9.07 11.56
N ILE A 214 6.67 -8.72 10.90
CA ILE A 214 6.12 -7.35 10.85
C ILE A 214 5.60 -6.93 12.22
N ILE A 215 4.78 -7.79 12.86
CA ILE A 215 4.17 -7.51 14.16
C ILE A 215 5.26 -7.38 15.24
N ASP A 216 6.25 -8.26 15.22
CA ASP A 216 7.39 -8.26 16.15
C ASP A 216 8.47 -7.22 15.81
N LYS A 217 8.30 -6.48 14.71
CA LYS A 217 9.22 -5.42 14.24
C LYS A 217 10.67 -5.90 14.11
N GLN A 218 10.87 -7.10 13.55
CA GLN A 218 12.19 -7.73 13.47
C GLN A 218 13.15 -6.91 12.59
N SER A 219 14.20 -6.34 13.21
CA SER A 219 15.07 -5.37 12.55
C SER A 219 15.99 -5.97 11.49
N ASP A 220 16.31 -7.26 11.57
CA ASP A 220 17.16 -8.01 10.65
C ASP A 220 16.39 -8.60 9.47
N ILE A 221 15.07 -8.43 9.42
CA ILE A 221 14.21 -8.97 8.38
C ILE A 221 13.84 -7.92 7.33
N LEU A 222 13.98 -8.33 6.08
CA LEU A 222 13.35 -7.69 4.92
C LEU A 222 12.29 -8.62 4.36
N PHE A 223 11.24 -8.06 3.75
CA PHE A 223 10.24 -8.88 3.08
C PHE A 223 9.77 -8.24 1.77
N LEU A 224 9.39 -9.09 0.81
CA LEU A 224 8.75 -8.66 -0.43
C LEU A 224 7.24 -8.78 -0.30
N ARG A 225 6.53 -7.72 -0.68
CA ARG A 225 5.08 -7.70 -0.66
C ARG A 225 4.51 -7.16 -1.95
N GLU A 226 3.56 -7.90 -2.51
CA GLU A 226 2.76 -7.44 -3.64
C GLU A 226 1.86 -6.29 -3.18
N ILE A 227 1.85 -5.21 -3.95
CA ILE A 227 0.96 -4.08 -3.78
C ILE A 227 0.27 -3.83 -5.10
N PHE A 228 -1.06 -3.72 -5.05
CA PHE A 228 -1.86 -3.35 -6.19
C PHE A 228 -1.89 -1.83 -6.34
N ILE A 229 -1.37 -1.34 -7.46
CA ILE A 229 -1.41 0.07 -7.81
C ILE A 229 -2.51 0.25 -8.84
N ALA A 230 -3.52 1.04 -8.48
CA ALA A 230 -4.59 1.43 -9.38
C ALA A 230 -4.74 2.95 -9.42
N GLN A 231 -5.43 3.44 -10.46
CA GLN A 231 -5.68 4.86 -10.62
C GLN A 231 -6.48 5.39 -9.42
N ARG A 232 -6.05 6.55 -8.90
CA ARG A 232 -6.77 7.27 -7.84
C ARG A 232 -8.17 7.67 -8.32
N PRO A 233 -9.13 7.84 -7.40
CA PRO A 233 -10.48 8.26 -7.76
C PRO A 233 -10.44 9.62 -8.46
N ARG A 234 -11.13 9.76 -9.61
CA ARG A 234 -11.22 11.03 -10.36
C ARG A 234 -12.63 11.63 -10.39
N THR A 235 -13.64 10.87 -9.99
CA THR A 235 -15.04 11.25 -10.09
C THR A 235 -15.76 11.01 -8.76
N LYS A 236 -16.89 11.71 -8.58
CA LYS A 236 -17.74 11.56 -7.40
C LYS A 236 -18.19 10.12 -7.25
N THR A 237 -17.86 9.52 -6.12
CA THR A 237 -18.43 8.25 -5.69
C THR A 237 -19.92 8.48 -5.48
N ARG A 238 -20.74 7.93 -6.36
CA ARG A 238 -22.10 7.57 -5.98
C ARG A 238 -21.97 6.21 -5.34
N GLU A 239 -21.74 6.20 -4.03
CA GLU A 239 -22.31 5.10 -3.26
C GLU A 239 -23.82 5.09 -3.61
N PHE A 240 -24.48 3.94 -3.67
CA PHE A 240 -25.94 3.80 -3.84
C PHE A 240 -26.53 3.73 -5.26
N ALA A 241 -25.98 2.89 -6.13
CA ALA A 241 -26.85 2.17 -7.08
C ALA A 241 -26.49 0.69 -7.00
N GLY A 242 -27.38 -0.12 -6.40
CA GLY A 242 -27.23 -1.56 -6.22
C GLY A 242 -27.20 -2.32 -7.54
N VAL A 243 -26.10 -2.15 -8.29
CA VAL A 243 -25.89 -2.77 -9.60
C VAL A 243 -24.67 -3.67 -9.49
N GLU A 244 -24.93 -4.98 -9.49
CA GLU A 244 -23.95 -6.08 -9.40
C GLU A 244 -22.93 -6.16 -10.54
N THR A 245 -22.87 -5.22 -11.46
CA THR A 245 -22.01 -5.37 -12.65
C THR A 245 -21.37 -4.06 -13.08
N THR A 246 -20.31 -3.63 -12.40
CA THR A 246 -19.26 -2.86 -13.07
C THR A 246 -17.88 -3.25 -12.55
N ARG A 247 -17.09 -3.92 -13.40
CA ARG A 247 -15.64 -3.92 -13.24
C ARG A 247 -15.19 -2.47 -13.33
N THR A 248 -14.55 -1.96 -12.29
CA THR A 248 -13.79 -0.71 -12.42
C THR A 248 -12.85 -0.86 -13.62
N SER A 249 -12.79 0.14 -14.49
CA SER A 249 -11.78 0.25 -15.56
C SER A 249 -10.36 0.50 -15.00
N SER A 250 -10.11 0.07 -13.77
CA SER A 250 -8.84 0.20 -13.10
C SER A 250 -7.86 -0.75 -13.79
N ASN A 251 -7.13 -0.20 -14.78
CA ASN A 251 -5.89 -0.75 -15.31
C ASN A 251 -4.83 -0.74 -14.20
N GLY A 252 -5.11 -1.43 -13.10
CA GLY A 252 -4.18 -1.59 -12.01
C GLY A 252 -3.15 -2.64 -12.36
N TYR A 253 -1.98 -2.51 -11.77
CA TYR A 253 -0.89 -3.45 -11.93
C TYR A 253 -0.31 -3.78 -10.56
N ALA A 254 0.22 -5.00 -10.45
CA ALA A 254 0.88 -5.46 -9.25
C ALA A 254 2.37 -5.15 -9.31
N LEU A 255 2.89 -4.52 -8.26
CA LEU A 255 4.33 -4.38 -8.01
C LEU A 255 4.70 -5.11 -6.73
N PHE A 256 5.91 -5.68 -6.64
CA PHE A 256 6.46 -6.01 -5.33
C PHE A 256 7.36 -4.88 -4.84
N TYR A 257 7.16 -4.51 -3.59
CA TYR A 257 8.07 -3.63 -2.84
C TYR A 257 8.83 -4.44 -1.81
N LEU A 258 10.07 -4.04 -1.57
CA LEU A 258 10.92 -4.54 -0.51
C LEU A 258 10.75 -3.63 0.70
N TYR A 259 10.40 -4.22 1.83
CA TYR A 259 10.14 -3.51 3.08
C TYR A 259 11.09 -3.97 4.18
N LYS A 260 11.37 -3.08 5.13
CA LYS A 260 11.89 -3.46 6.45
C LYS A 260 10.74 -3.93 7.33
N ALA A 261 10.88 -5.07 8.00
CA ALA A 261 9.85 -5.55 8.94
C ALA A 261 9.73 -4.65 10.18
N SER A 262 10.82 -3.99 10.59
CA SER A 262 10.85 -3.15 11.81
C SER A 262 9.96 -1.90 11.77
N ASP A 263 9.83 -1.26 10.62
CA ASP A 263 9.17 0.05 10.51
C ASP A 263 8.35 0.21 9.22
N LEU A 264 8.27 -0.85 8.41
CA LEU A 264 7.54 -0.88 7.15
C LEU A 264 8.00 0.18 6.15
N GLU A 265 9.24 0.68 6.28
CA GLU A 265 9.82 1.54 5.27
C GLU A 265 10.11 0.73 4.00
N ILE A 266 9.67 1.27 2.86
CA ILE A 266 10.03 0.76 1.54
C ILE A 266 11.51 1.04 1.31
N VAL A 267 12.28 0.04 0.93
CA VAL A 267 13.73 0.15 0.66
C VAL A 267 14.10 -0.39 -0.73
N GLY A 268 13.11 -0.71 -1.56
CA GLY A 268 13.33 -1.15 -2.93
C GLY A 268 12.04 -1.61 -3.62
N SER A 269 12.13 -1.91 -4.92
CA SER A 269 11.04 -2.50 -5.69
C SER A 269 11.57 -3.48 -6.72
N THR A 270 10.78 -4.50 -7.04
CA THR A 270 11.05 -5.45 -8.12
C THR A 270 10.35 -5.08 -9.42
N GLY A 271 9.69 -3.91 -9.48
CA GLY A 271 8.86 -3.41 -10.57
C GLY A 271 7.69 -4.33 -10.96
N PHE A 272 7.23 -4.21 -12.22
CA PHE A 272 5.98 -4.83 -12.68
C PHE A 272 6.02 -6.35 -12.62
N SER A 273 4.96 -6.93 -12.06
CA SER A 273 4.74 -8.37 -12.01
C SER A 273 3.40 -8.73 -12.66
N ASN A 274 3.28 -9.99 -13.10
CA ASN A 274 2.03 -10.55 -13.62
C ASN A 274 1.30 -11.37 -12.54
N GLY A 275 1.34 -10.92 -11.27
CA GLY A 275 0.69 -11.59 -10.13
C GLY A 275 1.54 -12.66 -9.43
N GLU A 276 2.83 -12.77 -9.78
CA GLU A 276 3.81 -13.56 -9.04
C GLU A 276 5.21 -12.93 -9.18
N LEU A 277 6.07 -13.16 -8.20
CA LEU A 277 7.47 -12.74 -8.23
C LEU A 277 8.29 -13.70 -9.09
N ASP A 278 9.08 -13.15 -10.01
CA ASP A 278 9.90 -13.91 -10.96
C ASP A 278 11.40 -13.52 -10.91
N PRO A 279 12.30 -14.25 -11.60
CA PRO A 279 13.72 -13.92 -11.65
C PRO A 279 14.05 -12.49 -12.08
N ARG A 280 13.23 -11.89 -12.96
CA ARG A 280 13.47 -10.53 -13.46
C ARG A 280 13.21 -9.51 -12.35
N GLY A 281 12.23 -9.79 -11.49
CA GLY A 281 11.96 -8.97 -10.31
C GLY A 281 13.16 -8.87 -9.37
N ILE A 282 13.76 -10.02 -9.01
CA ILE A 282 14.96 -10.04 -8.16
C ILE A 282 16.16 -9.36 -8.83
N GLN A 283 16.37 -9.60 -10.13
CA GLN A 283 17.42 -8.90 -10.88
C GLN A 283 17.21 -7.39 -10.85
N MET A 284 15.98 -6.91 -11.03
CA MET A 284 15.68 -5.49 -11.01
C MET A 284 15.91 -4.86 -9.64
N LEU A 285 15.53 -5.54 -8.56
CA LEU A 285 15.87 -5.13 -7.20
C LEU A 285 17.39 -4.95 -7.03
N LEU A 286 18.18 -5.93 -7.46
CA LEU A 286 19.64 -5.87 -7.36
C LEU A 286 20.26 -4.81 -8.27
N THR A 287 19.63 -4.43 -9.38
CA THR A 287 20.14 -3.32 -10.20
C THR A 287 20.09 -1.97 -9.50
N LEU A 288 19.21 -1.79 -8.50
CA LEU A 288 19.17 -0.57 -7.69
C LEU A 288 20.46 -0.39 -6.85
N MET A 289 21.17 -1.48 -6.53
CA MET A 289 22.49 -1.41 -5.87
C MET A 289 23.58 -0.80 -6.76
N ASN A 290 23.35 -0.56 -8.04
CA ASN A 290 24.36 0.03 -8.93
C ASN A 290 24.10 1.52 -9.25
N TYR A 291 23.05 2.10 -8.66
CA TYR A 291 22.76 3.53 -8.72
C TYR A 291 23.60 4.35 -7.74
#